data_AF-A0A9W7DVI5-F1
#
_entry.id   AF-A0A9W7DVI5-F1
#
_cell.length_a   1.000
_cell.length_b   1.000
_cell.length_c   1.000
_cell.angle_alpha   90.00
_cell.angle_beta   90.00
_cell.angle_gamma   90.00
#
_symmetry.space_group_name_H-M   'P 1'
#
loop_
_entity.id
_entity.type
_entity.pdbx_description
1 polymer ?
#
loop_
_entity_poly.entity_id
_entity_poly.type
_entity_poly.pdbx_seq_one_letter_code
_entity_poly.pdbx_strand_id
1 'polypeptide(L)'
;MLPPLSDLLPFFRYLPPLYTISTHLFLSSWCEYPLVNVKYLSVPFLPLLLHHLVNPLTPFFSLLLNLILPLTCCYLHYQTNILGKKPVIKCIPPSPSNPYYLVTGGNSGIGLQTCHLLLTAGHNVICLSRSKDRGLAALKTLNLSTSSNTVGNYLVESCDLSSFTSVKACVSNLKKYDITCLILNAGCMMPTQKIVSNNLDCMMSSNYYGHYLLTRLLLSR
;
A
#
# COMPACT_ATOMS: atom_id res chain seq x y z
N MET A 1 -13.94 -12.82 24.21
CA MET A 1 -14.86 -11.71 23.92
C MET A 1 -14.02 -10.53 23.44
N LEU A 2 -14.26 -10.06 22.22
CA LEU A 2 -13.67 -8.81 21.71
C LEU A 2 -14.41 -7.62 22.35
N PRO A 3 -13.75 -6.48 22.64
CA PRO A 3 -14.44 -5.29 23.12
C PRO A 3 -15.37 -4.73 22.04
N PRO A 4 -16.48 -4.08 22.43
CA PRO A 4 -17.44 -3.49 21.51
C PRO A 4 -16.82 -2.36 20.67
N LEU A 5 -17.35 -2.18 19.45
CA LEU A 5 -16.89 -1.19 18.46
C LEU A 5 -16.89 0.25 19.01
N SER A 6 -17.69 0.53 20.03
CA SER A 6 -17.73 1.81 20.78
C SER A 6 -16.40 2.17 21.43
N ASP A 7 -15.63 1.16 21.83
CA ASP A 7 -14.36 1.36 22.54
C ASP A 7 -13.23 1.73 21.57
N LEU A 8 -13.44 1.62 20.26
CA LEU A 8 -12.46 1.97 19.22
C LEU A 8 -12.59 3.42 18.71
N LEU A 9 -13.69 4.11 19.04
CA LEU A 9 -13.99 5.48 18.56
C LEU A 9 -13.12 6.60 19.14
N PRO A 10 -12.66 6.58 20.41
CA PRO A 10 -11.77 7.61 20.95
C PRO A 10 -10.35 7.58 20.35
N PHE A 11 -9.97 6.48 19.69
CA PHE A 11 -8.60 6.19 19.26
C PHE A 11 -8.21 6.78 17.89
N PHE A 12 -9.16 7.37 17.16
CA PHE A 12 -8.94 8.02 15.85
C PHE A 12 -8.21 9.37 15.93
N ARG A 13 -7.86 9.85 17.13
CA ARG A 13 -7.27 11.20 17.33
C ARG A 13 -5.74 11.30 17.29
N TYR A 14 -4.98 10.19 17.41
CA TYR A 14 -3.51 10.28 17.50
C TYR A 14 -2.79 9.10 16.82
N LEU A 15 -1.97 9.40 15.80
CA LEU A 15 -1.04 8.48 15.14
C LEU A 15 0.38 9.12 15.12
N PRO A 16 1.41 8.51 15.75
CA PRO A 16 2.82 8.93 15.71
C PRO A 16 3.56 8.40 14.44
N PRO A 17 4.80 8.83 14.15
CA PRO A 17 5.34 8.82 12.79
C PRO A 17 6.03 7.49 12.44
N LEU A 18 5.28 6.51 11.94
CA LEU A 18 5.79 5.58 10.94
C LEU A 18 5.42 6.13 9.56
N TYR A 19 6.40 6.24 8.66
CA TYR A 19 6.13 6.53 7.26
C TYR A 19 5.36 5.36 6.64
N THR A 20 4.04 5.49 6.63
CA THR A 20 3.14 4.48 6.08
C THR A 20 2.76 4.90 4.66
N ILE A 21 3.17 4.14 3.66
CA ILE A 21 2.77 4.35 2.26
C ILE A 21 1.73 3.29 1.91
N SER A 22 0.46 3.69 1.71
CA SER A 22 -0.63 2.81 1.32
C SER A 22 -0.90 2.92 -0.18
N THR A 23 -0.83 1.80 -0.91
CA THR A 23 -1.18 1.77 -2.35
C THR A 23 -2.68 1.67 -2.61
N HIS A 24 -3.51 1.52 -1.57
CA HIS A 24 -4.97 1.62 -1.77
C HIS A 24 -5.43 3.06 -2.04
N LEU A 25 -4.61 4.07 -1.72
CA LEU A 25 -4.80 5.45 -2.18
C LEU A 25 -4.24 5.69 -3.59
N PHE A 26 -3.42 4.77 -4.13
CA PHE A 26 -2.85 4.91 -5.48
C PHE A 26 -3.89 4.81 -6.60
N LEU A 27 -5.11 4.34 -6.33
CA LEU A 27 -6.21 4.33 -7.32
C LEU A 27 -7.22 5.47 -7.13
N SER A 28 -7.24 6.14 -5.98
CA SER A 28 -8.10 7.31 -5.74
C SER A 28 -7.37 8.65 -5.83
N SER A 29 -6.04 8.64 -5.94
CA SER A 29 -5.20 9.84 -5.77
C SER A 29 -4.11 9.96 -6.84
N TRP A 30 -4.42 9.63 -8.10
CA TRP A 30 -3.68 10.17 -9.25
C TRP A 30 -4.06 11.65 -9.45
N CYS A 31 -3.67 12.48 -8.50
CA CYS A 31 -3.38 13.90 -8.64
C CYS A 31 -2.84 14.37 -7.28
N GLU A 32 -1.67 15.02 -7.32
CA GLU A 32 -1.02 15.74 -6.22
C GLU A 32 -0.13 14.92 -5.27
N TYR A 33 1.15 14.82 -5.65
CA TYR A 33 2.27 14.97 -4.71
C TYR A 33 2.26 16.41 -4.16
N PRO A 34 2.58 16.67 -2.88
CA PRO A 34 3.86 16.32 -2.28
C PRO A 34 3.74 15.59 -0.93
N LEU A 35 4.84 14.93 -0.56
CA LEU A 35 5.05 14.32 0.75
C LEU A 35 5.00 15.40 1.86
N VAL A 36 4.40 15.01 3.00
CA VAL A 36 4.33 15.68 4.33
C VAL A 36 3.04 16.48 4.61
N ASN A 37 2.44 16.15 5.78
CA ASN A 37 1.22 16.67 6.43
C ASN A 37 -0.15 16.15 5.93
N VAL A 38 -0.46 14.90 6.28
CA VAL A 38 -1.81 14.34 6.10
C VAL A 38 -2.67 14.62 7.34
N LYS A 39 -3.53 15.64 7.27
CA LYS A 39 -4.75 15.70 8.07
C LYS A 39 -5.75 14.70 7.47
N TYR A 40 -6.15 13.70 8.25
CA TYR A 40 -7.16 12.73 7.85
C TYR A 40 -8.52 13.40 7.66
N LEU A 41 -9.08 13.34 6.44
CA LEU A 41 -10.51 13.54 6.20
C LEU A 41 -11.00 12.38 5.33
N SER A 42 -11.53 11.34 5.98
CA SER A 42 -12.23 10.25 5.31
C SER A 42 -13.62 10.72 4.87
N VAL A 43 -13.86 10.83 3.56
CA VAL A 43 -15.19 11.13 3.01
C VAL A 43 -15.70 9.93 2.20
N PRO A 44 -16.43 8.96 2.80
CA PRO A 44 -17.07 7.91 2.02
C PRO A 44 -18.48 8.30 1.53
N PHE A 45 -18.96 9.53 1.77
CA PHE A 45 -20.37 9.89 1.53
C PHE A 45 -20.65 10.82 0.33
N LEU A 46 -19.63 11.33 -0.36
CA LEU A 46 -19.84 12.32 -1.42
C LEU A 46 -20.45 11.77 -2.73
N PRO A 47 -20.20 10.51 -3.17
CA PRO A 47 -20.78 10.03 -4.42
C PRO A 47 -22.30 9.84 -4.38
N LEU A 48 -22.86 9.50 -3.20
CA LEU A 48 -24.30 9.26 -3.04
C LEU A 48 -25.11 10.56 -2.91
N LEU A 49 -24.52 11.63 -2.37
CA LEU A 49 -25.19 12.93 -2.22
C LEU A 49 -25.30 13.68 -3.57
N LEU A 50 -24.34 13.48 -4.48
CA LEU A 50 -24.32 14.10 -5.81
C LEU A 50 -25.34 13.47 -6.78
N HIS A 51 -25.69 12.20 -6.61
CA HIS A 51 -26.61 11.50 -7.51
C HIS A 51 -28.06 12.01 -7.39
N HIS A 52 -28.45 12.52 -6.22
CA HIS A 52 -29.81 13.04 -6.00
C HIS A 52 -30.02 14.51 -6.41
N LEU A 53 -28.95 15.29 -6.61
CA LEU A 53 -29.03 16.71 -6.95
C LEU A 53 -28.90 17.01 -8.46
N VAL A 54 -28.46 16.04 -9.26
CA VAL A 54 -28.23 16.22 -10.70
C VAL A 54 -29.18 15.27 -11.43
N ASN A 55 -30.43 15.68 -11.66
CA ASN A 55 -31.38 14.87 -12.44
C ASN A 55 -31.99 15.54 -13.70
N PRO A 56 -31.88 16.87 -13.94
CA PRO A 56 -32.23 17.42 -15.26
C PRO A 56 -31.02 17.84 -16.13
N LEU A 57 -29.80 17.89 -15.60
CA LEU A 57 -28.56 18.30 -16.31
C LEU A 57 -27.65 17.12 -16.72
N THR A 58 -28.08 15.90 -16.44
CA THR A 58 -27.30 14.66 -16.54
C THR A 58 -26.74 14.30 -17.92
N PRO A 59 -27.46 14.45 -19.06
CA PRO A 59 -26.91 13.99 -20.34
C PRO A 59 -25.80 14.90 -20.86
N PHE A 60 -25.92 16.23 -20.67
CA PHE A 60 -24.90 17.18 -21.11
C PHE A 60 -23.63 17.09 -20.24
N PHE A 61 -23.79 17.02 -18.91
CA PHE A 61 -22.64 16.83 -18.01
C PHE A 61 -21.99 15.45 -18.19
N SER A 62 -22.77 14.40 -18.45
CA SER A 62 -22.22 13.07 -18.75
C SER A 62 -21.44 13.06 -20.07
N LEU A 63 -21.97 13.69 -21.12
CA LEU A 63 -21.27 13.82 -22.40
C LEU A 63 -19.98 14.64 -22.25
N LEU A 64 -20.04 15.76 -21.54
CA LEU A 64 -18.89 16.62 -21.28
C LEU A 64 -17.82 15.88 -20.46
N LEU A 65 -18.21 15.16 -19.40
CA LEU A 65 -17.30 14.36 -18.59
C LEU A 65 -16.68 13.22 -19.41
N ASN A 66 -17.47 12.54 -20.23
CA ASN A 66 -16.99 11.46 -21.10
C ASN A 66 -16.08 11.94 -22.24
N LEU A 67 -16.10 13.23 -22.60
CA LEU A 67 -15.19 13.79 -23.60
C LEU A 67 -13.94 14.40 -22.95
N ILE A 68 -14.11 15.16 -21.86
CA ILE A 68 -13.03 15.86 -21.18
C ILE A 68 -12.15 14.88 -20.41
N LEU A 69 -12.72 13.87 -19.75
CA LEU A 69 -11.94 12.93 -18.95
C LEU A 69 -10.92 12.12 -19.76
N PRO A 70 -11.26 11.50 -20.91
CA PRO A 70 -10.25 10.80 -21.71
C PRO A 70 -9.24 11.77 -22.34
N LEU A 71 -9.65 12.97 -22.76
CA LEU A 71 -8.71 13.97 -23.31
C LEU A 71 -7.74 14.49 -22.26
N THR A 72 -8.20 14.73 -21.02
CA THR A 72 -7.35 15.11 -19.89
C THR A 72 -6.44 13.95 -19.48
N CYS A 73 -6.94 12.70 -19.43
CA CYS A 73 -6.10 11.51 -19.22
C CYS A 73 -5.03 11.37 -20.30
N CYS A 74 -5.37 11.54 -21.58
CA CYS A 74 -4.42 11.49 -22.69
C CYS A 74 -3.38 12.61 -22.60
N TYR A 75 -3.80 13.83 -22.26
CA TYR A 75 -2.90 14.97 -22.10
C TYR A 75 -1.94 14.77 -20.92
N LEU A 76 -2.44 14.29 -19.77
CA LEU A 76 -1.60 13.96 -18.62
C LEU A 76 -0.65 12.80 -18.91
N HIS A 77 -1.10 11.77 -19.65
CA HIS A 77 -0.25 10.69 -20.10
C HIS A 77 0.87 11.18 -21.04
N TYR A 78 0.54 12.06 -21.99
CA TYR A 78 1.51 12.69 -22.89
C TYR A 78 2.52 13.55 -22.13
N GLN A 79 2.05 14.39 -21.20
CA GLN A 79 2.90 15.23 -20.35
C GLN A 79 3.82 14.41 -19.46
N THR A 80 3.36 13.28 -18.92
CA THR A 80 4.14 12.47 -17.97
C THR A 80 5.07 11.45 -18.64
N ASN A 81 4.67 10.85 -19.76
CA ASN A 81 5.40 9.75 -20.39
C ASN A 81 6.19 10.14 -21.64
N ILE A 82 5.78 11.20 -22.36
CA ILE A 82 6.46 11.64 -23.60
C ILE A 82 7.34 12.87 -23.33
N LEU A 83 6.81 13.88 -22.63
CA LEU A 83 7.54 15.12 -22.35
C LEU A 83 8.19 15.17 -20.96
N GLY A 84 7.67 14.37 -20.02
CA GLY A 84 8.12 14.36 -18.64
C GLY A 84 9.52 13.77 -18.50
N LYS A 85 10.44 14.50 -17.87
CA LYS A 85 11.64 13.88 -17.30
C LYS A 85 11.16 12.78 -16.35
N LYS A 86 11.57 11.53 -16.58
CA LYS A 86 11.28 10.43 -15.64
C LYS A 86 11.67 10.92 -14.24
N PRO A 87 10.76 10.88 -13.26
CA PRO A 87 11.10 11.30 -11.91
C PRO A 87 12.29 10.46 -11.46
N VAL A 88 13.43 11.12 -11.26
CA VAL A 88 14.59 10.49 -10.65
C VAL A 88 14.26 10.40 -9.19
N ILE A 89 13.72 9.25 -8.78
CA ILE A 89 13.54 8.93 -7.37
C ILE A 89 14.94 8.84 -6.78
N LYS A 90 15.39 9.91 -6.12
CA LYS A 90 16.60 9.86 -5.29
C LYS A 90 16.28 8.95 -4.11
N CYS A 91 16.76 7.71 -4.16
CA CYS A 91 16.72 6.85 -3.00
C CYS A 91 17.59 7.47 -1.91
N ILE A 92 17.06 7.53 -0.69
CA ILE A 92 17.82 7.90 0.50
C ILE A 92 18.92 6.84 0.64
N PRO A 93 20.19 7.20 0.82
CA PRO A 93 21.24 6.19 0.99
C PRO A 93 20.95 5.32 2.22
N PRO A 94 21.31 4.02 2.21
CA PRO A 94 21.13 3.16 3.37
C PRO A 94 21.88 3.70 4.59
N SER A 95 21.22 3.69 5.75
CA SER A 95 21.81 4.03 7.04
C SER A 95 22.94 3.06 7.42
N PRO A 96 23.95 3.46 8.22
CA PRO A 96 24.96 2.53 8.77
C PRO A 96 24.37 1.36 9.56
N SER A 97 23.18 1.54 10.17
CA SER A 97 22.44 0.46 10.84
C SER A 97 21.75 -0.52 9.88
N ASN A 98 21.64 -0.14 8.60
CA ASN A 98 20.98 -0.85 7.50
C ASN A 98 19.66 -1.57 7.87
N PRO A 99 18.65 -0.81 8.36
CA PRO A 99 17.38 -1.39 8.79
C PRO A 99 16.56 -1.92 7.61
N TYR A 100 15.57 -2.74 7.90
CA TYR A 100 14.72 -3.36 6.89
C TYR A 100 13.52 -2.48 6.52
N TYR A 101 13.21 -2.49 5.22
CA TYR A 101 11.95 -2.00 4.65
C TYR A 101 10.98 -3.18 4.52
N LEU A 102 9.80 -3.06 5.12
CA LEU A 102 8.79 -4.11 5.12
C LEU A 102 7.74 -3.84 4.05
N VAL A 103 7.62 -4.71 3.05
CA VAL A 103 6.69 -4.53 1.92
C VAL A 103 5.62 -5.62 1.94
N THR A 104 4.36 -5.22 2.08
CA THR A 104 3.22 -6.15 1.96
C THR A 104 2.86 -6.43 0.51
N GLY A 105 2.62 -7.70 0.17
CA GLY A 105 2.32 -8.08 -1.21
C GLY A 105 3.53 -7.87 -2.13
N GLY A 106 4.75 -7.94 -1.57
CA GLY A 106 6.00 -7.68 -2.27
C GLY A 106 6.38 -8.72 -3.34
N ASN A 107 5.52 -9.73 -3.57
CA ASN A 107 5.77 -10.82 -4.49
C ASN A 107 5.13 -10.62 -5.89
N SER A 108 4.43 -9.51 -6.13
CA SER A 108 3.78 -9.24 -7.41
C SER A 108 3.52 -7.75 -7.63
N GLY A 109 3.34 -7.35 -8.89
CA GLY A 109 2.89 -6.01 -9.28
C GLY A 109 3.74 -4.88 -8.69
N ILE A 110 3.07 -3.83 -8.20
CA ILE A 110 3.71 -2.65 -7.62
C ILE A 110 4.59 -3.02 -6.42
N GLY A 111 4.16 -3.98 -5.59
CA GLY A 111 4.95 -4.45 -4.45
C GLY A 111 6.29 -5.06 -4.86
N LEU A 112 6.31 -5.89 -5.91
CA LEU A 112 7.55 -6.49 -6.42
C LEU A 112 8.49 -5.44 -7.01
N GLN A 113 7.95 -4.48 -7.75
CA GLN A 113 8.75 -3.38 -8.29
C GLN A 113 9.31 -2.48 -7.17
N THR A 114 8.55 -2.31 -6.09
CA THR A 114 9.00 -1.59 -4.89
C THR A 114 10.16 -2.32 -4.22
N CYS A 115 10.07 -3.65 -4.05
CA CYS A 115 11.19 -4.47 -3.59
C CYS A 115 12.42 -4.32 -4.48
N HIS A 116 12.25 -4.36 -5.81
CA HIS A 116 13.34 -4.18 -6.78
C HIS A 116 14.05 -2.84 -6.61
N LEU A 117 13.30 -1.73 -6.57
CA LEU A 117 13.88 -0.40 -6.41
C LEU A 117 14.63 -0.24 -5.08
N LEU A 118 14.06 -0.72 -3.98
CA LEU A 118 14.72 -0.68 -2.67
C LEU A 118 16.01 -1.50 -2.64
N LEU A 119 15.98 -2.71 -3.19
CA LEU A 119 17.15 -3.61 -3.23
C LEU A 119 18.26 -3.05 -4.12
N THR A 120 17.92 -2.51 -5.30
CA THR A 120 18.88 -1.85 -6.20
C THR A 120 19.45 -0.56 -5.63
N ALA A 121 18.75 0.06 -4.68
CA ALA A 121 19.25 1.21 -3.93
C ALA A 121 20.12 0.82 -2.71
N GLY A 122 20.32 -0.48 -2.45
CA GLY A 122 21.13 -0.98 -1.34
C GLY A 122 20.38 -1.17 -0.02
N HIS A 123 19.06 -1.01 0.02
CA HIS A 123 18.26 -1.22 1.23
C HIS A 123 17.92 -2.68 1.47
N ASN A 124 17.92 -3.10 2.73
CA ASN A 124 17.41 -4.42 3.11
C ASN A 124 15.88 -4.45 3.03
N VAL A 125 15.30 -5.52 2.46
CA VAL A 125 13.86 -5.66 2.25
C VAL A 125 13.32 -6.95 2.87
N ILE A 126 12.23 -6.84 3.63
CA ILE A 126 11.39 -7.96 4.02
C ILE A 126 10.14 -7.95 3.15
N CYS A 127 10.02 -8.92 2.25
CA CYS A 127 8.83 -9.11 1.43
C CYS A 127 7.82 -9.97 2.20
N LEU A 128 6.67 -9.39 2.54
CA LEU A 128 5.54 -10.14 3.07
C LEU A 128 4.68 -10.67 1.91
N SER A 129 4.44 -11.98 1.92
CA SER A 129 3.55 -12.65 0.99
C SER A 129 2.73 -13.73 1.70
N ARG A 130 1.57 -14.09 1.16
CA ARG A 130 0.79 -15.23 1.69
C ARG A 130 1.59 -16.54 1.63
N SER A 131 2.37 -16.73 0.56
CA SER A 131 3.20 -17.91 0.37
C SER A 131 4.67 -17.49 0.32
N LYS A 132 5.47 -18.06 1.22
CA LYS A 132 6.90 -17.80 1.29
C LYS A 132 7.60 -18.22 0.00
N ASP A 133 7.23 -19.36 -0.55
CA ASP A 133 7.81 -19.88 -1.81
C ASP A 133 7.53 -18.97 -3.00
N ARG A 134 6.28 -18.47 -3.13
CA ARG A 134 5.94 -17.52 -4.21
C ARG A 134 6.69 -16.19 -4.05
N GLY A 135 6.86 -15.72 -2.82
CA GLY A 135 7.68 -14.53 -2.55
C GLY A 135 9.13 -14.75 -2.94
N LEU A 136 9.72 -15.88 -2.57
CA LEU A 136 11.11 -16.22 -2.90
C LEU A 136 11.31 -16.38 -4.41
N ALA A 137 10.39 -17.08 -5.08
CA ALA A 137 10.41 -17.23 -6.53
C ALA A 137 10.35 -15.86 -7.23
N ALA A 138 9.46 -14.96 -6.79
CA ALA A 138 9.34 -13.62 -7.35
C ALA A 138 10.62 -12.79 -7.17
N LEU A 139 11.20 -12.77 -5.96
CA LEU A 139 12.43 -12.01 -5.71
C LEU A 139 13.64 -12.57 -6.48
N LYS A 140 13.69 -13.88 -6.74
CA LYS A 140 14.74 -14.49 -7.58
C LYS A 140 14.68 -14.05 -9.05
N THR A 141 13.55 -13.58 -9.54
CA THR A 141 13.43 -13.06 -10.92
C THR A 141 13.97 -11.64 -11.08
N LEU A 142 14.29 -10.97 -9.96
CA LEU A 142 14.77 -9.59 -10.00
C LEU A 142 16.22 -9.53 -10.49
N ASN A 143 16.44 -8.75 -11.54
CA ASN A 143 17.79 -8.36 -11.96
C ASN A 143 18.29 -7.24 -11.03
N LEU A 144 19.06 -7.63 -10.01
CA LEU A 144 19.61 -6.72 -9.00
C LEU A 144 20.97 -6.12 -9.40
N SER A 145 21.33 -6.15 -10.68
CA SER A 145 22.58 -5.54 -11.17
C SER A 145 22.54 -4.02 -11.02
N THR A 146 23.54 -3.46 -10.35
CA THR A 146 23.64 -2.03 -10.06
C THR A 146 25.01 -1.50 -10.46
N SER A 147 25.08 -0.24 -10.89
CA SER A 147 26.35 0.47 -11.14
C SER A 147 27.09 0.83 -9.83
N SER A 148 26.34 0.89 -8.72
CA SER A 148 26.84 0.91 -7.35
C SER A 148 27.06 -0.54 -6.90
N ASN A 149 28.24 -0.91 -6.40
CA ASN A 149 28.57 -2.27 -5.94
C ASN A 149 27.78 -2.77 -4.71
N THR A 150 26.67 -2.12 -4.32
CA THR A 150 25.92 -2.46 -3.10
C THR A 150 24.47 -2.79 -3.44
N VAL A 151 24.14 -4.08 -3.37
CA VAL A 151 22.77 -4.59 -3.44
C VAL A 151 22.29 -4.90 -2.03
N GLY A 152 21.05 -4.52 -1.70
CA GLY A 152 20.46 -4.81 -0.41
C GLY A 152 20.13 -6.29 -0.22
N ASN A 153 20.04 -6.76 1.02
CA ASN A 153 19.62 -8.12 1.32
C ASN A 153 18.09 -8.24 1.29
N TYR A 154 17.56 -9.39 0.90
CA TYR A 154 16.13 -9.67 0.99
C TYR A 154 15.83 -10.94 1.77
N LEU A 155 14.65 -10.96 2.39
CA LEU A 155 14.04 -12.16 2.93
C LEU A 155 12.53 -12.12 2.74
N VAL A 156 11.88 -13.27 2.90
CA VAL A 156 10.43 -13.41 2.72
C VAL A 156 9.83 -13.98 3.99
N GLU A 157 8.78 -13.33 4.47
CA GLU A 157 7.97 -13.82 5.59
C GLU A 157 6.53 -14.04 5.16
N SER A 158 5.91 -15.10 5.70
CA SER A 158 4.51 -15.42 5.39
C SER A 158 3.59 -14.50 6.18
N CYS A 159 2.67 -13.84 5.48
CA CYS A 159 1.65 -13.00 6.08
C CYS A 159 0.38 -13.04 5.23
N ASP A 160 -0.68 -13.64 5.77
CA ASP A 160 -2.02 -13.52 5.23
C ASP A 160 -2.79 -12.45 6.00
N LEU A 161 -2.94 -11.28 5.40
CA LEU A 161 -3.65 -10.14 5.98
C LEU A 161 -5.14 -10.43 6.20
N SER A 162 -5.71 -11.44 5.55
CA SER A 162 -7.09 -11.86 5.81
C SER A 162 -7.24 -12.68 7.10
N SER A 163 -6.13 -13.10 7.74
CA SER A 163 -6.12 -13.87 8.99
C SER A 163 -5.36 -13.14 10.10
N PHE A 164 -6.06 -12.70 11.15
CA PHE A 164 -5.40 -11.99 12.27
C PHE A 164 -4.40 -12.86 13.02
N THR A 165 -4.62 -14.18 13.06
CA THR A 165 -3.64 -15.14 13.60
C THR A 165 -2.37 -15.15 12.78
N SER A 166 -2.48 -15.14 11.44
CA SER A 166 -1.33 -15.04 10.54
C SER A 166 -0.57 -13.73 10.74
N VAL A 167 -1.27 -12.60 10.85
CA VAL A 167 -0.65 -11.28 11.10
C VAL A 167 0.13 -11.27 12.42
N LYS A 168 -0.45 -11.79 13.51
CA LYS A 168 0.23 -11.87 14.81
C LYS A 168 1.48 -12.76 14.76
N ALA A 169 1.39 -13.92 14.09
CA ALA A 169 2.52 -14.82 13.91
C ALA A 169 3.65 -14.17 13.10
N CYS A 170 3.31 -13.48 12.01
CA CYS A 170 4.24 -12.69 11.21
C CYS A 170 4.98 -11.66 12.07
N VAL A 171 4.26 -10.82 12.83
CA VAL A 171 4.90 -9.81 13.69
C VAL A 171 5.81 -10.43 14.74
N SER A 172 5.43 -11.58 15.31
CA SER A 172 6.29 -12.33 16.24
C SER A 172 7.62 -12.73 15.59
N ASN A 173 7.59 -13.23 14.35
CA ASN A 173 8.79 -13.61 13.60
C ASN A 173 9.66 -12.39 13.22
N LEU A 174 9.03 -11.22 13.10
CA LEU A 174 9.69 -9.97 12.73
C LEU A 174 10.42 -9.29 13.89
N LYS A 175 10.23 -9.73 15.15
CA LYS A 175 10.83 -9.09 16.35
C LYS A 175 12.35 -8.95 16.30
N LYS A 176 13.05 -9.85 15.61
CA LYS A 176 14.51 -9.88 15.47
C LYS A 176 15.07 -8.91 14.42
N TYR A 177 14.22 -8.26 13.64
CA TYR A 177 14.65 -7.34 12.58
C TYR A 177 14.35 -5.90 12.97
N ASP A 178 15.31 -5.00 12.80
CA ASP A 178 15.04 -3.56 12.88
C ASP A 178 14.28 -3.11 11.63
N ILE A 179 13.09 -2.51 11.80
CA ILE A 179 12.19 -2.15 10.70
C ILE A 179 11.97 -0.64 10.76
N THR A 180 12.40 0.07 9.73
CA THR A 180 12.31 1.54 9.70
C THR A 180 11.14 2.06 8.86
N CYS A 181 10.61 1.25 7.95
CA CYS A 181 9.58 1.66 7.00
C CYS A 181 8.64 0.49 6.69
N LEU A 182 7.34 0.79 6.66
CA LEU A 182 6.26 -0.15 6.35
C LEU A 182 5.48 0.33 5.12
N ILE A 183 5.50 -0.48 4.08
CA ILE A 183 4.80 -0.23 2.82
C ILE A 183 3.57 -1.14 2.74
N LEU A 184 2.39 -0.52 2.87
CA LEU A 184 1.08 -1.17 2.84
C LEU A 184 0.59 -1.27 1.40
N ASN A 185 1.15 -2.23 0.66
CA ASN A 185 0.83 -2.44 -0.74
C ASN A 185 -0.18 -3.57 -1.00
N ALA A 186 -0.22 -4.62 -0.17
CA ALA A 186 -1.06 -5.78 -0.46
C ALA A 186 -2.56 -5.41 -0.55
N GLY A 187 -3.23 -5.88 -1.58
CA GLY A 187 -4.67 -5.71 -1.74
C GLY A 187 -5.28 -6.84 -2.56
N CYS A 188 -6.56 -7.10 -2.36
CA CYS A 188 -7.34 -7.95 -3.25
C CYS A 188 -8.62 -7.25 -3.70
N MET A 189 -9.11 -7.66 -4.88
CA MET A 189 -10.40 -7.30 -5.41
C MET A 189 -11.17 -8.60 -5.67
N MET A 190 -12.33 -8.73 -5.04
CA MET A 190 -13.21 -9.91 -5.18
C MET A 190 -14.61 -9.41 -5.53
N PRO A 191 -15.12 -9.69 -6.75
CA PRO A 191 -16.44 -9.20 -7.17
C PRO A 191 -17.59 -9.75 -6.32
N THR A 192 -17.45 -10.98 -5.84
CA THR A 192 -18.42 -11.64 -4.95
C THR A 192 -17.97 -11.54 -3.51
N GLN A 193 -18.90 -11.18 -2.61
CA GLN A 193 -18.64 -11.16 -1.18
C GLN A 193 -18.14 -12.53 -0.72
N LYS A 194 -17.02 -12.52 0.00
CA LYS A 194 -16.43 -13.74 0.55
C LYS A 194 -16.07 -13.50 2.01
N ILE A 195 -16.74 -14.22 2.91
CA ILE A 195 -16.41 -14.14 4.34
C ILE A 195 -15.18 -15.02 4.63
N VAL A 196 -14.21 -14.45 5.33
CA VAL A 196 -12.96 -15.14 5.73
C VAL A 196 -12.97 -15.48 7.23
N SER A 197 -11.88 -16.08 7.72
CA SER A 197 -11.74 -16.65 9.07
C SER A 197 -12.12 -15.73 10.24
N ASN A 198 -12.17 -14.41 10.01
CA ASN A 198 -12.46 -13.43 11.05
C ASN A 198 -13.93 -12.94 11.00
N ASN A 199 -14.81 -13.64 10.27
CA ASN A 199 -16.21 -13.25 10.02
C ASN A 199 -16.36 -11.88 9.33
N LEU A 200 -15.38 -11.49 8.53
CA LEU A 200 -15.36 -10.25 7.76
C LEU A 200 -15.32 -10.56 6.27
N ASP A 201 -15.79 -9.61 5.46
CA ASP A 201 -15.55 -9.64 4.02
C ASP A 201 -14.04 -9.68 3.73
N CYS A 202 -13.65 -10.46 2.72
CA CYS A 202 -12.26 -10.71 2.35
C CYS A 202 -11.51 -9.42 2.03
N MET A 203 -12.13 -8.48 1.29
CA MET A 203 -11.49 -7.21 0.93
C MET A 203 -11.34 -6.33 2.16
N MET A 204 -12.36 -6.23 3.01
CA MET A 204 -12.25 -5.50 4.27
C MET A 204 -11.18 -6.11 5.19
N SER A 205 -11.12 -7.43 5.27
CA SER A 205 -10.16 -8.13 6.11
C SER A 205 -8.73 -7.91 5.61
N SER A 206 -8.45 -8.06 4.31
CA SER A 206 -7.08 -7.94 3.79
C SER A 206 -6.64 -6.50 3.59
N ASN A 207 -7.47 -5.67 2.97
CA ASN A 207 -7.08 -4.34 2.47
C ASN A 207 -7.11 -3.29 3.59
N TYR A 208 -7.85 -3.55 4.67
CA TYR A 208 -8.01 -2.60 5.78
C TYR A 208 -7.61 -3.20 7.12
N TYR A 209 -8.39 -4.14 7.66
CA TYR A 209 -8.20 -4.60 9.04
C TYR A 209 -6.88 -5.33 9.27
N GLY A 210 -6.43 -6.14 8.31
CA GLY A 210 -5.14 -6.83 8.36
C GLY A 210 -3.97 -5.85 8.39
N HIS A 211 -3.98 -4.85 7.50
CA HIS A 211 -2.97 -3.80 7.48
C HIS A 211 -2.98 -2.94 8.73
N TYR A 212 -4.17 -2.60 9.22
CA TYR A 212 -4.32 -1.87 10.48
C TYR A 212 -3.69 -2.67 11.64
N LEU A 213 -4.05 -3.95 11.78
CA LEU A 213 -3.51 -4.81 12.83
C LEU A 213 -1.99 -4.95 12.72
N LEU A 214 -1.47 -5.20 11.52
CA LEU A 214 -0.03 -5.28 11.25
C LEU A 214 0.70 -4.01 11.71
N THR A 215 0.19 -2.86 11.29
CA THR A 215 0.76 -1.54 11.63
C THR A 215 0.76 -1.30 13.13
N ARG A 216 -0.36 -1.58 13.81
CA ARG A 216 -0.49 -1.39 15.26
C ARG A 216 0.49 -2.27 16.04
N LEU A 217 0.61 -3.54 15.66
CA LEU A 217 1.50 -4.47 16.35
C LEU A 217 2.98 -4.14 16.13
N LEU A 218 3.35 -3.59 14.97
CA LEU A 218 4.71 -3.12 14.70
C LEU A 218 5.04 -1.81 15.42
N LEU A 219 4.07 -0.90 15.58
CA LEU A 219 4.22 0.34 16.37
C LEU A 219 4.37 0.08 17.87
N SER A 220 3.74 -0.95 18.39
CA SER A 220 3.78 -1.31 19.81
C SER A 220 4.99 -2.16 20.20
N ARG A 221 5.97 -2.34 19.30
CA ARG A 221 7.13 -3.21 19.51
C ARG A 221 8.27 -2.48 20.21
#